data_AF-A0A194XN94-F1
#
_entry.id   AF-A0A194XN94-F1
#
_cell.length_a   1.000
_cell.length_b   1.000
_cell.length_c   1.000
_cell.angle_alpha   90.00
_cell.angle_beta   90.00
_cell.angle_gamma   90.00
#
_symmetry.space_group_name_H-M   'P 1'
#
loop_
_entity.id
_entity.type
_entity.pdbx_description
1 polymer ?
#
loop_
_entity_poly.entity_id
_entity_poly.type
_entity_poly.pdbx_seq_one_letter_code
_entity_poly.pdbx_strand_id
1 'polypeptide(L)' 'MDQKEMNLELKSQVIDRSYVDQKKLVQKLKNRYGQGPDGKNNFKIQLRLNRYTIMFPANAETLTEGEINEVCLV' A
#
# COMPACT_ATOMS: atom_id res chain seq x y z
N MET A 1 -25.76 20.27 -0.80
CA MET A 1 -25.05 18.99 -0.67
C MET A 1 -23.58 19.31 -0.82
N ASP A 2 -22.95 19.65 0.30
CA ASP A 2 -21.56 20.06 0.35
C ASP A 2 -20.65 18.95 -0.19
N GLN A 3 -19.86 19.30 -1.19
CA GLN A 3 -18.67 18.56 -1.61
C GLN A 3 -17.65 18.64 -0.47
N LYS A 4 -17.90 17.91 0.62
CA LYS A 4 -16.87 17.62 1.60
C LYS A 4 -15.98 16.59 0.91
N GLU A 5 -14.95 17.08 0.21
CA GLU A 5 -13.76 16.29 -0.07
C GLU A 5 -13.40 15.62 1.25
N MET A 6 -13.74 14.33 1.37
CA MET A 6 -13.23 13.52 2.45
C MET A 6 -11.74 13.53 2.25
N ASN A 7 -11.04 14.41 2.97
CA ASN A 7 -9.62 14.29 3.24
C ASN A 7 -9.47 12.93 3.92
N LEU A 8 -9.35 11.89 3.09
CA LEU A 8 -9.08 10.55 3.55
C LEU A 8 -7.65 10.64 4.08
N GLU A 9 -7.52 10.80 5.40
CA GLU A 9 -6.21 10.82 6.02
C GLU A 9 -5.45 9.58 5.53
N LEU A 10 -4.27 9.80 4.94
CA LEU A 10 -3.44 8.72 4.43
C LEU A 10 -2.36 8.44 5.45
N LYS A 11 -2.18 7.16 5.78
CA LYS A 11 -0.99 6.66 6.47
C LYS A 11 0.03 6.20 5.45
N SER A 12 1.31 6.26 5.83
CA SER A 12 2.42 5.76 5.02
C SER A 12 3.18 4.66 5.75
N GLN A 13 3.51 3.58 5.04
CA GLN A 13 4.45 2.56 5.48
C GLN A 13 5.63 2.49 4.52
N VAL A 14 6.84 2.33 5.08
CA VAL A 14 8.07 2.16 4.32
C VAL A 14 8.51 0.70 4.37
N ILE A 15 8.81 0.12 3.21
CA ILE A 15 9.52 -1.15 3.08
C ILE A 15 10.89 -0.85 2.48
N ASP A 16 11.93 -1.10 3.25
CA ASP A 16 13.33 -0.92 2.88
C ASP A 16 14.02 -2.29 2.78
N ARG A 17 13.77 -2.98 1.67
CA ARG A 17 14.28 -4.33 1.39
C ARG A 17 14.79 -4.35 -0.05
N SER A 18 16.00 -4.87 -0.26
CA SER A 18 16.70 -4.83 -1.56
C SER A 18 15.99 -5.60 -2.67
N TYR A 19 15.17 -6.62 -2.35
CA TYR A 19 14.54 -7.49 -3.34
C TYR A 19 13.08 -7.79 -2.96
N VAL A 20 12.17 -6.93 -3.39
CA VAL A 20 10.72 -7.14 -3.26
C VAL A 20 10.15 -7.57 -4.60
N ASP A 21 9.38 -8.66 -4.61
CA ASP A 21 8.55 -9.07 -5.74
C ASP A 21 7.38 -8.09 -5.88
N GLN A 22 7.46 -7.22 -6.89
CA GLN A 22 6.44 -6.20 -7.15
C GLN A 22 5.05 -6.77 -7.41
N LYS A 23 4.95 -7.95 -8.06
CA LYS A 23 3.66 -8.55 -8.37
C LYS A 23 3.01 -9.06 -7.09
N LYS A 24 3.77 -9.75 -6.24
CA LYS A 24 3.29 -10.21 -4.93
C LYS A 24 2.91 -9.03 -4.04
N LEU A 25 3.73 -7.98 -4.00
CA LEU A 25 3.44 -6.76 -3.25
C LEU A 25 2.11 -6.14 -3.71
N VAL A 26 1.93 -5.89 -5.01
CA VAL A 26 0.69 -5.27 -5.53
C VAL A 26 -0.52 -6.16 -5.25
N GLN A 27 -0.42 -7.48 -5.39
CA GLN A 27 -1.51 -8.40 -5.05
C GLN A 27 -1.84 -8.34 -3.56
N LYS A 28 -0.83 -8.37 -2.69
CA LYS A 28 -1.00 -8.24 -1.23
C LYS A 28 -1.72 -6.95 -0.86
N LEU A 29 -1.31 -5.84 -1.46
CA LEU A 29 -1.90 -4.52 -1.23
C LEU A 29 -3.34 -4.41 -1.75
N LYS A 30 -3.65 -5.02 -2.90
CA LYS A 30 -5.02 -5.12 -3.40
C LYS A 30 -5.91 -5.92 -2.45
N ASN A 31 -5.43 -7.05 -1.95
CA ASN A 31 -6.17 -7.86 -0.99
C ASN A 31 -6.38 -7.14 0.34
N ARG A 32 -5.39 -6.34 0.77
CA ARG A 32 -5.43 -5.62 2.05
C ARG A 32 -6.27 -4.35 2.01
N TYR A 33 -6.07 -3.50 1.01
CA TYR A 33 -6.65 -2.15 0.95
C TYR A 33 -7.81 -2.04 -0.05
N GLY A 34 -7.96 -3.02 -0.95
CA GLY A 34 -9.04 -3.07 -1.92
C GLY A 34 -8.95 -2.01 -3.02
N GLN A 35 -10.08 -1.87 -3.72
CA GLN A 35 -10.30 -0.88 -4.76
C GLN A 35 -11.47 0.02 -4.38
N GLY A 36 -11.43 1.27 -4.83
CA GLY A 36 -12.49 2.24 -4.68
C GLY A 36 -13.65 1.98 -5.66
N PRO A 37 -14.75 2.73 -5.52
CA PRO A 37 -15.94 2.61 -6.38
C PRO A 37 -15.66 2.85 -7.87
N ASP A 38 -14.58 3.56 -8.19
CA ASP A 38 -14.12 3.88 -9.54
C ASP A 38 -13.15 2.84 -10.12
N GLY A 39 -12.97 1.70 -9.42
CA GLY A 39 -12.05 0.63 -9.82
C GLY A 39 -10.57 0.96 -9.61
N LYS A 40 -10.24 2.13 -9.04
CA LYS A 40 -8.85 2.49 -8.70
C LYS A 40 -8.46 1.86 -7.38
N ASN A 41 -7.16 1.64 -7.18
CA ASN A 41 -6.67 1.12 -5.91
C ASN A 41 -6.88 2.16 -4.78
N ASN A 42 -7.24 1.71 -3.58
CA ASN A 42 -7.31 2.57 -2.40
C ASN A 42 -5.92 2.89 -1.80
N PHE A 43 -4.86 2.49 -2.48
CA PHE A 43 -3.49 2.69 -2.04
C PHE A 43 -2.63 3.23 -3.20
N LYS A 44 -1.53 3.89 -2.84
CA LYS A 44 -0.50 4.35 -3.76
C LYS A 44 0.83 3.75 -3.36
N ILE A 45 1.66 3.43 -4.34
CA ILE A 45 3.02 2.95 -4.12
C ILE A 45 3.98 3.94 -4.78
N GLN A 46 5.02 4.34 -4.06
CA GLN A 46 6.14 5.10 -4.59
C GLN A 46 7.43 4.32 -4.37
N LEU A 47 8.20 4.10 -5.44
CA LEU A 47 9.52 3.46 -5.38
C LEU A 47 10.61 4.53 -5.59
N ARG A 48 11.52 4.67 -4.62
CA ARG A 48 12.71 5.54 -4.72
C ARG A 48 13.89 4.85 -4.05
N LEU A 49 15.02 4.71 -4.75
CA LEU A 49 16.27 4.16 -4.20
C LEU A 49 16.05 2.81 -3.46
N ASN A 50 15.39 1.85 -4.10
CA ASN A 50 15.01 0.54 -3.52
C ASN A 50 14.08 0.58 -2.29
N ARG A 51 13.52 1.75 -1.98
CA ARG A 51 12.57 1.94 -0.90
C ARG A 51 11.16 2.08 -1.43
N TYR A 52 10.26 1.22 -0.98
CA TYR A 52 8.82 1.32 -1.28
C TYR A 52 8.14 2.13 -0.19
N THR A 53 7.44 3.19 -0.59
CA THR A 53 6.53 3.96 0.29
C THR A 53 5.10 3.66 -0.14
N ILE A 54 4.35 3.04 0.75
CA ILE A 54 2.96 2.64 0.53
C ILE A 54 2.08 3.63 1.28
N MET A 55 1.20 4.31 0.56
CA MET A 55 0.21 5.23 1.14
C MET A 55 -1.17 4.57 1.06
N PHE A 56 -1.90 4.53 2.18
CA PHE A 56 -3.19 3.83 2.31
C PHE A 56 -4.10 4.54 3.32
N PRO A 57 -5.41 4.22 3.38
CA PRO A 57 -6.36 4.90 4.26
C PRO A 57 -5.97 4.77 5.75
N ALA A 58 -6.11 5.83 6.53
CA ALA A 58 -5.66 5.86 7.93
C ALA A 58 -6.37 4.85 8.84
N ASN A 59 -7.56 4.40 8.47
CA ASN A 59 -8.30 3.35 9.17
C ASN A 59 -7.83 1.93 8.83
N ALA A 60 -6.95 1.76 7.84
CA ALA A 60 -6.41 0.45 7.48
C ALA A 60 -5.09 0.16 8.22
N GLU A 61 -4.81 -1.14 8.40
CA GLU A 61 -3.61 -1.61 9.07
C GLU A 61 -2.41 -1.70 8.12
N THR A 62 -1.21 -1.42 8.65
CA THR A 62 0.06 -1.65 7.97
C THR A 62 0.27 -3.13 7.67
N LEU A 63 1.06 -3.47 6.65
CA LEU A 63 1.56 -4.83 6.47
C LEU A 63 2.45 -5.21 7.67
N THR A 64 2.27 -6.43 8.16
CA THR A 64 3.13 -7.00 9.21
C THR A 64 4.48 -7.42 8.63
N GLU A 65 5.47 -7.67 9.48
CA GLU A 65 6.79 -8.14 9.03
C GLU A 65 6.70 -9.49 8.29
N GLY A 66 5.85 -10.42 8.76
CA GLY A 66 5.62 -11.69 8.08
C GLY A 66 5.11 -11.51 6.64
N GLU A 67 4.18 -10.58 6.44
CA GLU A 67 3.64 -10.26 5.13
C GLU A 67 4.64 -9.55 4.21
N ILE A 68 5.50 -8.71 4.78
CA ILE A 68 6.62 -8.13 4.05
C ILE A 68 7.58 -9.23 3.59
N ASN A 69 7.84 -10.22 4.44
CA ASN A 69 8.73 -11.34 4.10
C ASN A 69 8.14 -12.24 3.00
N GLU A 70 6.82 -12.45 2.96
CA GLU A 70 6.14 -13.21 1.89
C GLU A 70 6.32 -12.59 0.50
N VAL A 71 6.48 -11.27 0.43
CA VAL A 71 6.65 -10.53 -0.83
C VAL A 71 8.13 -10.26 -1.15
N CYS A 72 9.06 -10.60 -0.27
CA CYS A 72 10.49 -10.52 -0.57
C CYS A 72 10.94 -11.72 -1.43
N LEU A 73 11.88 -11.48 -2.34
CA LEU A 73 12.58 -12.54 -3.05
C LEU A 73 13.68 -13.06 -2.12
N VAL A 74 13.56 -14.33 -1.73
CA VAL A 74 14.56 -15.09 -0.97
C VAL A 74 15.69 -15.55 -1.89
#